data_AF-D0SJQ9-F1
#
_entry.id   AF-D0SJQ9-F1
#
_cell.length_a   1.000
_cell.length_b   1.000
_cell.length_c   1.000
_cell.angle_alpha   90.00
_cell.angle_beta   90.00
_cell.angle_gamma   90.00
#
_symmetry.space_group_name_H-M   'P 1'
#
loop_
_entity.id
_entity.type
_entity.pdbx_description
1 polymer ?
#
loop_
_entity_poly.entity_id
_entity_poly.type
_entity_poly.pdbx_seq_one_letter_code
_entity_poly.pdbx_strand_id
1 'polypeptide(L)'
;MDIKKEREAFEAYMSEKYKNLMDRRQCLNNGGGYMAWDMNVAWRVWQAAKAQEAEKLKGCVVVPVELSETVAEKLALGKVEKPRQENDVVWQEIADKAYSENLKIKKLEIKRDYKELVEAARGGNE
;
A
#
# COMPACT_ATOMS: atom_id res chain seq x y z
N MET A 1 2.77 -14.86 0.39
CA MET A 1 2.41 -15.14 -1.02
C MET A 1 1.93 -16.59 -1.10
N ASP A 2 0.69 -16.81 -1.52
CA ASP A 2 0.17 -18.17 -1.71
C ASP A 2 0.58 -18.68 -3.09
N ILE A 3 1.60 -19.53 -3.12
CA ILE A 3 2.19 -20.04 -4.37
C ILE A 3 1.15 -20.80 -5.21
N LYS A 4 0.13 -21.42 -4.58
CA LYS A 4 -0.92 -22.12 -5.32
C LYS A 4 -1.81 -21.15 -6.08
N LYS A 5 -2.23 -20.06 -5.43
CA LYS A 5 -3.03 -19.01 -6.08
C LYS A 5 -2.26 -18.30 -7.20
N GLU A 6 -0.98 -17.99 -6.98
CA GLU A 6 -0.14 -17.39 -8.03
C GLU A 6 0.01 -18.31 -9.25
N ARG A 7 0.07 -19.63 -9.00
CA ARG A 7 0.14 -20.63 -10.06
C ARG A 7 -1.17 -20.72 -10.83
N GLU A 8 -2.32 -20.77 -10.16
CA GLU A 8 -3.64 -20.76 -10.79
C GLU A 8 -3.83 -19.49 -11.66
N ALA A 9 -3.43 -18.33 -11.16
CA ALA A 9 -3.49 -17.07 -11.90
C ALA A 9 -2.57 -17.08 -13.13
N PHE A 10 -1.36 -17.61 -13.00
CA PHE A 10 -0.44 -17.77 -14.12
C PHE A 10 -1.01 -18.73 -15.19
N GLU A 11 -1.52 -19.89 -14.77
CA GLU A 11 -2.12 -20.87 -15.68
C GLU A 11 -3.35 -20.29 -16.40
N ALA A 12 -4.20 -19.53 -15.71
CA ALA A 12 -5.35 -18.84 -16.29
C ALA A 12 -4.93 -17.80 -17.33
N TYR A 13 -3.92 -16.96 -17.02
CA TYR A 13 -3.37 -15.98 -17.96
C TYR A 13 -2.81 -16.65 -19.22
N MET A 14 -1.99 -17.68 -19.05
CA MET A 14 -1.39 -18.41 -20.17
C MET A 14 -2.48 -19.08 -21.03
N SER A 15 -3.50 -19.66 -20.39
CA SER A 15 -4.67 -20.26 -21.02
C SER A 15 -5.45 -19.26 -21.87
N GLU A 16 -5.71 -18.06 -21.35
CA GLU A 16 -6.48 -17.03 -22.04
C GLU A 16 -5.70 -16.40 -23.20
N LYS A 17 -4.43 -16.07 -22.97
CA LYS A 17 -3.61 -15.33 -23.93
C LYS A 17 -3.13 -16.21 -25.08
N TYR A 18 -2.77 -17.45 -24.80
CA TYR A 18 -2.14 -18.33 -25.77
C TYR A 18 -3.04 -19.50 -26.19
N LYS A 19 -4.21 -19.70 -25.54
CA LYS A 19 -5.29 -20.62 -25.95
C LYS A 19 -4.78 -21.97 -26.48
N ASN A 20 -4.89 -22.17 -27.79
CA ASN A 20 -4.58 -23.41 -28.51
C ASN A 20 -3.09 -23.58 -28.83
N LEU A 21 -2.28 -22.53 -28.64
CA LEU A 21 -0.83 -22.57 -28.80
C LEU A 21 -0.13 -23.17 -27.57
N MET A 22 -0.88 -23.43 -26.49
CA MET A 22 -0.35 -23.97 -25.25
C MET A 22 -0.44 -25.49 -25.23
N ASP A 23 0.71 -26.16 -25.16
CA ASP A 23 0.72 -27.59 -24.85
C ASP A 23 0.54 -27.79 -23.34
N ARG A 24 -0.60 -28.35 -22.95
CA ARG A 24 -0.96 -28.63 -21.55
C ARG A 24 -0.65 -30.06 -21.13
N ARG A 25 -0.07 -30.87 -22.03
CA ARG A 25 0.31 -32.25 -21.70
C ARG A 25 1.49 -32.24 -20.75
N GLN A 26 1.57 -33.24 -19.87
CA GLN A 26 2.74 -33.40 -18.99
C GLN A 26 3.94 -33.89 -19.80
N CYS A 27 5.09 -33.22 -19.68
CA CYS A 27 6.35 -33.72 -20.23
C CYS A 27 6.86 -34.94 -19.43
N LEU A 28 7.28 -35.98 -20.14
CA LEU A 28 7.85 -37.22 -19.57
C LEU A 28 9.29 -37.08 -19.05
N ASN A 29 10.01 -36.01 -19.41
CA ASN A 29 11.43 -35.86 -19.10
C ASN A 29 11.66 -34.78 -18.03
N ASN A 30 12.19 -35.17 -16.86
CA ASN A 30 12.83 -34.37 -15.78
C ASN A 30 12.22 -33.02 -15.31
N GLY A 31 11.02 -32.64 -15.77
CA GLY A 31 10.34 -31.39 -15.42
C GLY A 31 9.41 -31.47 -14.20
N GLY A 32 9.51 -32.54 -13.39
CA GLY A 32 8.68 -32.72 -12.18
C GLY A 32 7.18 -32.92 -12.43
N GLY A 33 6.78 -33.28 -13.67
CA GLY A 33 5.40 -33.64 -14.00
C GLY A 33 4.39 -32.49 -14.03
N TYR A 34 4.82 -31.23 -14.19
CA TYR A 34 3.90 -30.09 -14.19
C TYR A 34 3.07 -29.96 -15.49
N MET A 35 3.70 -29.56 -16.61
CA MET A 35 3.13 -29.44 -17.96
C MET A 35 4.26 -29.54 -18.99
N ALA A 36 4.03 -29.17 -20.25
CA ALA A 36 5.03 -29.17 -21.31
C ALA A 36 6.23 -28.27 -20.97
N TRP A 37 7.38 -28.50 -21.62
CA TRP A 37 8.66 -27.86 -21.27
C TRP A 37 8.57 -26.33 -21.29
N ASP A 38 7.95 -25.78 -22.31
CA ASP A 38 7.61 -24.37 -22.50
C ASP A 38 6.82 -23.79 -21.32
N MET A 39 5.82 -24.50 -20.80
CA MET A 39 5.08 -24.09 -19.60
C MET A 39 5.95 -24.11 -18.34
N ASN A 40 6.83 -25.10 -18.21
CA ASN A 40 7.74 -25.19 -17.08
C ASN A 40 8.75 -24.03 -17.08
N VAL A 41 9.33 -23.72 -18.24
CA VAL A 41 10.27 -22.60 -18.41
C VAL A 41 9.56 -21.28 -18.15
N ALA A 42 8.37 -21.06 -18.73
CA ALA A 42 7.61 -19.84 -18.52
C ALA A 42 7.26 -19.61 -17.05
N TRP A 43 6.88 -20.67 -16.32
CA TRP A 43 6.62 -20.59 -14.89
C TRP A 43 7.88 -20.25 -14.08
N ARG A 44 9.05 -20.83 -14.39
CA ARG A 44 10.31 -20.49 -13.72
C ARG A 44 10.73 -19.04 -13.97
N VAL A 45 10.57 -18.55 -15.19
CA VAL A 45 10.85 -17.15 -15.53
C VAL A 45 9.90 -16.21 -14.77
N TRP A 46 8.62 -16.55 -14.69
CA TRP A 46 7.65 -15.81 -13.88
C TRP A 46 8.04 -15.75 -12.40
N GLN A 47 8.43 -16.88 -11.81
CA GLN A 47 8.90 -16.94 -10.43
C GLN A 47 10.14 -16.08 -10.21
N ALA A 48 11.11 -16.11 -11.14
CA ALA A 48 12.32 -15.29 -11.06
C ALA A 48 11.99 -13.78 -11.13
N ALA A 49 11.10 -13.37 -12.03
CA ALA A 49 10.66 -11.98 -12.13
C ALA A 49 9.95 -11.51 -10.84
N LYS A 50 9.07 -12.35 -10.27
CA LYS A 50 8.41 -12.05 -8.99
C LYS A 50 9.40 -11.95 -7.83
N ALA A 51 10.41 -12.81 -7.79
CA ALA A 51 11.46 -12.74 -6.77
C ALA A 51 12.30 -11.46 -6.90
N GLN A 52 12.60 -11.04 -8.13
CA GLN A 52 13.31 -9.78 -8.39
C GLN A 52 12.49 -8.55 -7.95
N GLU A 53 11.20 -8.50 -8.25
CA GLU A 53 10.32 -7.43 -7.76
C GLU A 53 10.20 -7.44 -6.23
N ALA A 54 10.12 -8.61 -5.61
CA ALA A 54 10.12 -8.73 -4.15
C ALA A 54 11.44 -8.23 -3.53
N GLU A 55 12.58 -8.42 -4.21
CA GLU A 55 13.87 -7.90 -3.78
C GLU A 55 13.88 -6.36 -3.74
N LYS A 56 13.29 -5.70 -4.74
CA LYS A 56 13.17 -4.23 -4.78
C LYS A 56 12.35 -3.68 -3.61
N LEU A 57 11.44 -4.49 -3.07
CA LEU A 57 10.59 -4.12 -1.94
C LEU A 57 11.23 -4.46 -0.59
N LYS A 58 12.44 -5.05 -0.55
CA LYS A 58 13.14 -5.29 0.72
C LYS A 58 13.47 -3.97 1.40
N GLY A 59 13.06 -3.85 2.66
CA GLY A 59 13.22 -2.63 3.45
C GLY A 59 12.10 -1.59 3.24
N CYS A 60 11.20 -1.79 2.28
CA CYS A 60 10.00 -0.98 2.16
C CYS A 60 8.98 -1.35 3.24
N VAL A 61 8.24 -0.36 3.73
CA VAL A 61 7.13 -0.54 4.68
C VAL A 61 5.83 -0.20 3.98
N VAL A 62 4.81 -1.04 4.19
CA VAL A 62 3.46 -0.75 3.69
C VAL A 62 2.84 0.32 4.58
N VAL A 63 2.53 1.45 3.97
CA VAL A 63 1.93 2.60 4.65
C VAL A 63 0.51 2.81 4.10
N PRO A 64 -0.51 3.03 4.96
CA PRO A 64 -1.86 3.34 4.51
C PRO A 64 -1.89 4.64 3.69
N VAL A 65 -2.70 4.67 2.64
CA VAL A 65 -2.86 5.88 1.81
C VAL A 65 -3.49 7.03 2.60
N GLU A 66 -4.39 6.70 3.52
CA GLU A 66 -5.05 7.68 4.38
C GLU A 66 -4.54 7.59 5.82
N LEU A 67 -4.31 8.76 6.43
CA LEU A 67 -3.95 8.85 7.84
C LEU A 67 -5.19 8.64 8.71
N SER A 68 -5.08 7.75 9.70
CA SER A 68 -6.20 7.48 10.60
C SER A 68 -6.61 8.72 11.42
N GLU A 69 -7.91 8.82 11.72
CA GLU A 69 -8.50 9.92 12.49
C GLU A 69 -7.78 10.15 13.83
N THR A 70 -7.53 9.06 14.55
CA THR A 70 -6.95 9.07 15.90
C THR A 70 -5.49 9.53 15.89
N VAL A 71 -4.73 9.19 14.85
CA VAL A 71 -3.34 9.64 14.70
C VAL A 71 -3.32 11.13 14.31
N ALA A 72 -4.19 11.54 13.38
CA ALA A 72 -4.31 12.94 12.99
C ALA A 72 -4.70 13.84 14.18
N GLU A 73 -5.62 13.39 15.03
CA GLU A 73 -6.00 14.09 16.27
C GLU A 73 -4.85 14.23 17.26
N LYS A 74 -4.12 13.15 17.53
CA LYS A 74 -2.96 13.21 18.45
C LYS A 74 -1.88 14.15 17.93
N LEU A 75 -1.61 14.12 16.62
CA LEU A 75 -0.64 15.02 15.99
C LEU A 75 -1.12 16.48 16.04
N ALA A 76 -2.41 16.75 15.86
CA ALA A 76 -2.99 18.08 15.99
C ALA A 76 -2.88 18.60 17.44
N LEU A 77 -3.24 17.78 18.43
CA LEU A 77 -3.13 18.11 19.85
C LEU A 77 -1.69 18.43 20.29
N GLY A 78 -0.69 17.77 19.69
CA GLY A 78 0.72 18.06 19.95
C GLY A 78 1.24 19.34 19.27
N LYS A 79 0.51 19.87 18.27
CA LYS A 79 0.93 21.05 17.48
C LYS A 79 0.15 22.33 17.81
N VAL A 80 -1.08 22.22 18.33
CA VAL A 80 -1.89 23.38 18.70
C VAL A 80 -1.63 23.71 20.17
N GLU A 81 -1.22 24.94 20.43
CA GLU A 81 -1.01 25.42 21.79
C GLU A 81 -2.33 25.47 22.56
N LYS A 82 -2.29 25.02 23.82
CA LYS A 82 -3.45 25.07 24.70
C LYS A 82 -3.72 26.52 25.12
N PRO A 83 -4.99 26.90 25.30
CA PRO A 83 -5.35 28.18 25.88
C PRO A 83 -4.63 28.43 27.20
N ARG A 84 -4.28 29.70 27.45
CA ARG A 84 -3.80 30.15 28.76
C ARG A 84 -4.92 30.00 29.80
N GLN A 85 -4.56 29.64 31.03
CA GLN A 85 -5.52 29.63 32.12
C GLN A 85 -5.75 31.07 32.62
N GLU A 86 -7.00 31.51 32.59
CA GLU A 86 -7.42 32.86 33.00
C GLU A 86 -8.80 32.79 33.66
N ASN A 87 -9.09 33.71 34.59
CA ASN A 87 -10.32 33.67 35.40
C ASN A 87 -11.53 34.36 34.74
N ASP A 88 -11.35 35.02 33.60
CA ASP A 88 -12.44 35.69 32.88
C ASP A 88 -13.21 34.68 32.01
N VAL A 89 -14.50 34.54 32.29
CA VAL A 89 -15.40 33.59 31.63
C VAL A 89 -15.52 33.85 30.14
N VAL A 90 -15.60 35.12 29.73
CA VAL A 90 -15.73 35.49 28.31
C VAL A 90 -14.44 35.14 27.56
N TRP A 91 -13.29 35.39 28.19
CA TRP A 91 -12.00 34.98 27.61
C TRP A 91 -11.87 33.47 27.48
N GLN A 92 -12.30 32.70 28.49
CA GLN A 92 -12.27 31.23 28.43
C GLN A 92 -13.13 30.70 27.26
N GLU A 93 -14.36 31.19 27.11
CA GLU A 93 -15.25 30.77 26.01
C GLU A 93 -14.66 31.07 24.63
N ILE A 94 -14.09 32.27 24.46
CA ILE A 94 -13.45 32.67 23.20
C ILE A 94 -12.23 31.79 22.92
N ALA A 95 -11.38 31.56 23.94
CA ALA A 95 -10.16 30.80 23.80
C ALA A 95 -10.43 29.32 23.51
N ASP A 96 -11.41 28.71 24.19
CA ASP A 96 -11.81 27.32 23.96
C ASP A 96 -12.40 27.12 22.56
N LYS A 97 -13.23 28.07 22.11
CA LYS A 97 -13.78 28.03 20.75
C LYS A 97 -12.65 28.11 19.72
N ALA A 98 -11.77 29.09 19.84
CA ALA A 98 -10.63 29.27 18.94
C ALA A 98 -9.70 28.04 18.94
N TYR A 99 -9.42 27.47 20.11
CA TYR A 99 -8.63 26.25 20.22
C TYR A 99 -9.29 25.06 19.51
N SER A 100 -10.60 24.87 19.69
CA SER A 100 -11.35 23.79 19.04
C SER A 100 -11.37 23.93 17.51
N GLU A 101 -11.49 25.17 16.99
CA GLU A 101 -11.45 25.46 15.56
C GLU A 101 -10.04 25.24 14.99
N ASN A 102 -9.01 25.71 15.68
CA ASN A 102 -7.62 25.51 15.30
C ASN A 102 -7.25 24.02 15.27
N LEU A 103 -7.73 23.22 16.23
CA LEU A 103 -7.55 21.76 16.21
C LEU A 103 -8.16 21.11 14.97
N LYS A 104 -9.37 21.51 14.59
CA LYS A 104 -10.04 20.98 13.39
C LYS A 104 -9.26 21.34 12.13
N ILE A 105 -8.86 22.60 11.99
CA ILE A 105 -8.05 23.07 10.86
C ILE A 105 -6.74 22.28 10.80
N LYS A 106 -6.03 22.18 11.93
CA LYS A 106 -4.72 21.52 11.95
C LYS A 106 -4.79 20.04 11.63
N LYS A 107 -5.84 19.37 12.09
CA LYS A 107 -6.12 17.97 11.75
C LYS A 107 -6.32 17.77 10.26
N LEU A 108 -7.07 18.67 9.60
CA LEU A 108 -7.29 18.62 8.15
C LEU A 108 -6.00 18.87 7.36
N GLU A 109 -5.21 19.86 7.77
CA GLU A 109 -3.88 20.12 7.17
C GLU A 109 -2.99 18.89 7.25
N ILE A 110 -2.85 18.27 8.43
CA ILE A 110 -2.00 17.09 8.63
C ILE A 110 -2.43 15.95 7.70
N LYS A 111 -3.73 15.71 7.55
CA LYS A 111 -4.25 14.66 6.66
C LYS A 111 -3.94 14.96 5.20
N ARG A 112 -4.13 16.20 4.77
CA ARG A 112 -3.81 16.63 3.41
C ARG A 112 -2.32 16.45 3.12
N ASP A 113 -1.47 16.99 3.98
CA ASP A 113 -0.01 16.95 3.80
C ASP A 113 0.49 15.49 3.79
N TYR A 114 -0.04 14.63 4.66
CA TYR A 114 0.27 13.20 4.65
C TYR A 114 -0.11 12.55 3.32
N LYS A 115 -1.31 12.84 2.81
CA LYS A 115 -1.78 12.28 1.54
C LYS A 115 -0.88 12.71 0.39
N GLU A 116 -0.50 13.99 0.34
CA GLU A 116 0.42 14.51 -0.68
C GLU A 116 1.79 13.80 -0.62
N LEU A 117 2.34 13.57 0.58
CA LEU A 117 3.59 12.84 0.76
C LEU A 117 3.49 11.38 0.28
N VAL A 118 2.38 10.70 0.59
CA VAL A 118 2.17 9.31 0.15
C VAL A 118 2.01 9.22 -1.36
N GLU A 119 1.25 10.13 -1.99
CA GLU A 119 1.10 10.16 -3.44
C GLU A 119 2.40 10.53 -4.15
N ALA A 120 3.19 11.46 -3.62
CA ALA A 120 4.51 11.78 -4.15
C ALA A 120 5.46 10.57 -4.08
N ALA A 121 5.45 9.83 -2.98
CA ALA A 121 6.22 8.59 -2.83
C ALA A 121 5.75 7.49 -3.81
N ARG A 122 4.47 7.50 -4.20
CA ARG A 122 3.91 6.58 -5.20
C ARG A 122 4.29 6.99 -6.64
N GLY A 123 4.35 8.28 -6.92
CA GLY A 123 4.67 8.85 -8.24
C GLY A 123 6.15 8.91 -8.60
N GLY A 124 7.07 8.56 -7.68
CA GLY A 124 8.52 8.56 -7.94
C GLY A 124 9.06 7.39 -8.78
N ASN A 125 8.19 6.59 -9.42
CA ASN A 125 8.55 5.41 -10.21
C ASN A 125 8.09 5.53 -11.68
N GLU A 126 8.25 6.72 -12.29
CA GLU A 126 8.18 6.90 -13.75
C GLU A 126 9.57 6.79 -14.40
#